data_AF-A0A6N4WFI0-F1
#
_entry.id   AF-A0A6N4WFI0-F1
#
_cell.length_a   1.000
_cell.length_b   1.000
_cell.length_c   1.000
_cell.angle_alpha   90.00
_cell.angle_beta   90.00
_cell.angle_gamma   90.00
#
_symmetry.space_group_name_H-M   'P 1'
#
loop_
_entity.id
_entity.type
_entity.pdbx_description
1 polymer ?
#
loop_
_entity_poly.entity_id
_entity_poly.type
_entity_poly.pdbx_seq_one_letter_code
_entity_poly.pdbx_strand_id
1 'polypeptide(L)'
;MAGFGPARKDCRVASFVSVYVDWAAALEQVSAAAAELPLPAGVQRAEVVPAGDTFGCRVAVDLTGDFDEQRDGPRIARAYAARLSEAVGVPVFALHDLILAGRSDW
;
A
#
# COMPACT_ATOMS: atom_id res chain seq x y z
N MET A 1 -18.42 -12.93 -43.48
CA MET A 1 -17.36 -13.41 -42.55
C MET A 1 -16.67 -12.19 -41.97
N ALA A 2 -17.10 -11.70 -40.81
CA ALA A 2 -16.41 -10.64 -40.09
C ALA A 2 -15.50 -11.29 -39.05
N GLY A 3 -14.20 -11.01 -39.14
CA GLY A 3 -13.17 -11.57 -38.27
C GLY A 3 -13.33 -11.06 -36.84
N PHE A 4 -13.58 -11.98 -35.92
CA PHE A 4 -13.46 -11.76 -34.49
C PHE A 4 -11.98 -12.01 -34.12
N GLY A 5 -11.16 -10.95 -34.16
CA GLY A 5 -9.79 -10.95 -33.63
C GLY A 5 -9.80 -10.63 -32.13
N PRO A 6 -8.87 -11.18 -31.33
CA PRO A 6 -9.13 -11.50 -29.94
C PRO A 6 -9.07 -10.26 -29.05
N ALA A 7 -10.13 -10.04 -28.26
CA ALA A 7 -10.01 -9.29 -27.03
C ALA A 7 -9.19 -10.14 -26.04
N ARG A 8 -7.86 -10.08 -26.15
CA ARG A 8 -6.99 -10.39 -25.01
C ARG A 8 -7.30 -9.32 -23.98
N LYS A 9 -8.30 -9.57 -23.12
CA LYS A 9 -8.33 -8.99 -21.78
C LYS A 9 -7.06 -9.52 -21.12
N ASP A 10 -5.99 -8.73 -21.23
CA ASP A 10 -4.85 -8.81 -20.35
C ASP A 10 -5.45 -8.56 -18.96
N CYS A 11 -5.89 -9.62 -18.27
CA CYS A 11 -6.12 -9.56 -16.84
C CYS A 11 -4.73 -9.46 -16.21
N ARG A 12 -4.05 -8.32 -16.42
CA ARG A 12 -2.94 -7.94 -15.58
C ARG A 12 -3.51 -7.86 -14.19
N VAL A 13 -3.10 -8.82 -13.36
CA VAL A 13 -3.32 -8.71 -11.92
C VAL A 13 -2.68 -7.39 -11.54
N ALA A 14 -3.50 -6.45 -11.08
CA ALA A 14 -3.00 -5.15 -10.65
C ALA A 14 -2.02 -5.41 -9.51
N SER A 15 -0.87 -4.75 -9.60
CA SER A 15 0.19 -4.91 -8.63
C SER A 15 -0.21 -4.29 -7.30
N PHE A 16 0.12 -4.95 -6.19
CA PHE A 16 -0.29 -4.51 -4.86
C PHE A 16 0.88 -4.42 -3.88
N VAL A 17 0.90 -3.38 -3.06
CA VAL A 17 1.76 -3.27 -1.87
C VAL A 17 1.01 -2.60 -0.73
N SER A 18 1.32 -3.03 0.49
CA SER A 18 0.64 -2.52 1.68
C SER A 18 1.60 -1.74 2.59
N VAL A 19 1.09 -0.67 3.18
CA VAL A 19 1.72 0.01 4.32
C VAL A 19 0.86 -0.16 5.56
N TYR A 20 1.49 -0.20 6.72
CA TYR A 20 0.86 -0.43 8.01
C TYR A 20 1.08 0.76 8.92
N VAL A 21 0.01 1.23 9.56
CA VAL A 21 0.03 2.39 10.45
C VAL A 21 0.03 1.91 11.89
N ASP A 22 0.88 2.54 12.71
CA ASP A 22 0.96 2.30 14.13
C ASP A 22 -0.41 2.37 14.82
N TRP A 23 -0.59 1.54 15.85
CA TRP A 23 -1.84 1.40 16.61
C TRP A 23 -2.36 2.71 17.22
N ALA A 24 -1.52 3.74 17.38
CA ALA A 24 -1.92 5.05 17.89
C ALA A 24 -2.90 5.81 16.97
N ALA A 25 -2.97 5.48 15.67
CA ALA A 25 -3.88 6.15 14.73
C ALA A 25 -5.20 5.40 14.53
N ALA A 26 -6.29 6.17 14.51
CA ALA A 26 -7.63 5.67 14.20
C ALA A 26 -7.87 5.55 12.69
N LEU A 27 -8.73 4.62 12.27
CA LEU A 27 -9.07 4.38 10.86
C LEU A 27 -9.52 5.67 10.14
N GLU A 28 -10.40 6.45 10.77
CA GLU A 28 -10.91 7.70 10.21
C GLU A 28 -9.80 8.74 9.99
N GLN A 29 -8.84 8.82 10.90
CA GLN A 29 -7.70 9.74 10.78
C GLN A 29 -6.79 9.33 9.62
N VAL A 30 -6.51 8.04 9.48
CA VAL A 30 -5.73 7.51 8.36
C VAL A 30 -6.46 7.70 7.03
N SER A 31 -7.78 7.46 7.01
CA SER A 31 -8.63 7.67 5.83
C SER A 31 -8.63 9.12 5.36
N ALA A 32 -8.81 10.08 6.27
CA ALA A 32 -8.76 11.50 5.97
C ALA A 32 -7.38 11.90 5.41
N ALA A 33 -6.30 11.49 6.06
CA ALA A 33 -4.93 11.79 5.61
C ALA A 33 -4.64 11.15 4.24
N ALA A 34 -5.01 9.89 4.03
CA ALA A 34 -4.79 9.18 2.77
C ALA A 34 -5.53 9.83 1.60
N ALA A 35 -6.71 10.42 1.83
CA ALA A 35 -7.49 11.11 0.81
C ALA A 35 -6.84 12.43 0.34
N GLU A 36 -6.03 13.08 1.18
CA GLU A 36 -5.32 14.31 0.84
C GLU A 36 -3.96 14.07 0.19
N LEU A 37 -3.43 12.85 0.28
CA LEU A 37 -2.12 12.52 -0.25
C LEU A 37 -2.14 12.23 -1.75
N PRO A 38 -1.17 12.77 -2.52
CA PRO A 38 -1.02 12.41 -3.92
C PRO A 38 -0.58 10.95 -4.04
N LEU A 39 -1.22 10.21 -4.94
CA LEU A 39 -0.85 8.83 -5.24
C LEU A 39 0.55 8.75 -5.86
N PRO A 40 1.39 7.79 -5.45
CA PRO A 40 2.68 7.54 -6.08
C PRO A 40 2.53 7.17 -7.57
N ALA A 41 3.57 7.40 -8.36
CA ALA A 41 3.56 7.02 -9.78
C ALA A 41 3.32 5.52 -9.95
N GLY A 42 2.43 5.15 -10.87
CA GLY A 42 2.01 3.76 -11.10
C GLY A 42 0.91 3.27 -10.15
N VAL A 43 0.63 3.95 -9.04
CA VAL A 43 -0.48 3.62 -8.14
C VAL A 43 -1.77 4.24 -8.67
N GLN A 44 -2.81 3.41 -8.78
CA GLN A 44 -4.13 3.81 -9.28
C GLN A 44 -5.14 3.99 -8.14
N ARG A 45 -4.93 3.29 -7.01
CA ARG A 45 -5.79 3.34 -5.84
C ARG A 45 -4.98 3.18 -4.56
N ALA A 46 -5.33 3.96 -3.54
CA ALA A 46 -4.98 3.70 -2.15
C ALA A 46 -6.25 3.37 -1.38
N GLU A 47 -6.33 2.18 -0.79
CA GLU A 47 -7.50 1.72 -0.03
C GLU A 47 -7.11 1.55 1.43
N VAL A 48 -7.81 2.25 2.33
CA VAL A 48 -7.56 2.16 3.77
C VAL A 48 -8.42 1.04 4.35
N VAL A 49 -7.78 0.04 4.93
CA VAL A 49 -8.42 -1.17 5.44
C VAL A 49 -8.04 -1.43 6.90
N PRO A 50 -8.94 -1.99 7.72
CA PRO A 50 -8.58 -2.45 9.05
C PRO A 50 -7.62 -3.64 8.95
N ALA A 51 -6.43 -3.52 9.56
CA ALA A 51 -5.40 -4.57 9.57
C ALA A 51 -5.51 -5.54 10.76
N GLY A 52 -6.42 -5.27 11.71
CA GLY A 52 -6.55 -6.05 12.95
C GLY A 52 -5.42 -5.74 13.95
N ASP A 53 -4.90 -6.75 14.65
CA ASP A 53 -3.74 -6.62 15.55
C ASP A 53 -2.47 -7.21 14.89
N THR A 54 -2.29 -6.98 13.59
CA THR A 54 -1.19 -7.54 12.81
C THR A 54 0.04 -6.64 12.94
N PHE A 55 1.19 -7.18 13.34
CA PHE A 55 2.45 -6.43 13.53
C PHE A 55 2.33 -5.20 14.48
N GLY A 56 1.39 -5.22 15.43
CA GLY A 56 1.12 -4.06 16.29
C GLY A 56 0.51 -2.87 15.55
N CYS A 57 -0.02 -3.08 14.34
CA CYS A 57 -0.64 -2.06 13.50
C CYS A 57 -2.12 -2.35 13.34
N ARG A 58 -2.95 -1.31 13.44
CA ARG A 58 -4.42 -1.44 13.39
C ARG A 58 -5.02 -1.16 12.01
N VAL A 59 -4.32 -0.38 11.22
CA VAL A 59 -4.78 0.09 9.91
C VAL A 59 -3.70 -0.22 8.89
N ALA A 60 -4.12 -0.68 7.72
CA ALA A 60 -3.27 -0.81 6.55
C ALA A 60 -3.81 0.07 5.42
N VAL A 61 -2.92 0.49 4.54
CA VAL A 61 -3.28 1.13 3.27
C VAL A 61 -2.72 0.30 2.13
N ASP A 62 -3.62 -0.24 1.32
CA ASP A 62 -3.30 -1.05 0.15
C ASP A 62 -3.18 -0.16 -1.08
N LEU A 63 -1.99 -0.14 -1.66
CA LEU A 63 -1.65 0.59 -2.87
C LEU A 63 -1.72 -0.37 -4.06
N THR A 64 -2.72 -0.17 -4.92
CA THR A 64 -2.96 -1.01 -6.09
C THR A 64 -2.71 -0.21 -7.37
N GLY A 65 -2.00 -0.80 -8.33
CA GLY A 65 -1.57 -0.07 -9.51
C GLY A 65 -0.96 -0.92 -10.64
N ASP A 66 -0.34 -0.23 -11.59
CA ASP A 66 0.47 -0.82 -12.67
C ASP A 66 1.94 -0.42 -12.42
N PHE A 67 2.61 -1.22 -11.59
CA PHE A 67 4.02 -1.05 -11.23
C PHE A 67 4.66 -2.42 -11.02
N ASP A 68 5.98 -2.52 -11.05
CA ASP A 68 6.66 -3.78 -10.76
C ASP A 68 6.68 -4.01 -9.24
N GLU A 69 5.92 -4.98 -8.72
CA GLU A 69 5.84 -5.26 -7.28
C GLU A 69 7.19 -5.54 -6.64
N GLN A 70 8.08 -6.24 -7.34
CA GLN A 70 9.36 -6.66 -6.78
C GLN A 70 10.39 -5.52 -6.81
N ARG A 71 10.44 -4.77 -7.92
CA ARG A 71 11.42 -3.71 -8.14
C ARG A 71 10.99 -2.37 -7.55
N ASP A 72 9.73 -2.00 -7.79
CA ASP A 72 9.19 -0.68 -7.50
C ASP A 72 8.33 -0.68 -6.22
N GLY A 73 7.68 -1.81 -5.91
CA GLY A 73 6.80 -1.96 -4.75
C GLY A 73 7.40 -1.50 -3.41
N PRO A 74 8.59 -1.99 -2.98
CA PRO A 74 9.21 -1.52 -1.74
C PRO A 74 9.51 -0.03 -1.72
N ARG A 75 9.87 0.56 -2.87
CA ARG A 75 10.14 2.00 -2.99
C ARG A 75 8.86 2.82 -2.89
N ILE A 76 7.80 2.38 -3.58
CA ILE A 76 6.46 2.99 -3.55
C ILE A 76 5.90 2.95 -2.13
N ALA A 77 5.93 1.78 -1.48
CA ALA A 77 5.43 1.60 -0.12
C ALA A 77 6.19 2.48 0.87
N ARG A 78 7.53 2.54 0.81
CA ARG A 78 8.33 3.41 1.70
C ARG A 78 8.06 4.89 1.48
N ALA A 79 7.98 5.33 0.23
CA ALA A 79 7.71 6.74 -0.08
C ALA A 79 6.30 7.17 0.38
N TYR A 80 5.30 6.30 0.18
CA TYR A 80 3.95 6.56 0.66
C TYR A 80 3.87 6.51 2.19
N ALA A 81 4.52 5.54 2.82
CA ALA A 81 4.59 5.43 4.28
C ALA A 81 5.19 6.69 4.92
N ALA A 82 6.29 7.22 4.38
CA ALA A 82 6.89 8.45 4.90
C ALA A 82 5.89 9.63 4.86
N ARG A 83 5.22 9.83 3.73
CA ARG A 83 4.23 10.91 3.58
C ARG A 83 3.01 10.74 4.47
N LEU A 84 2.51 9.51 4.60
CA LEU A 84 1.37 9.21 5.47
C LEU A 84 1.75 9.37 6.94
N SER A 85 2.98 9.01 7.32
CA SER A 85 3.50 9.23 8.66
C SER A 85 3.58 10.72 9.00
N GLU A 86 4.05 11.54 8.07
CA GLU A 86 4.05 13.00 8.23
C GLU A 86 2.64 13.58 8.36
N ALA A 87 1.68 13.08 7.58
CA ALA A 87 0.30 13.56 7.60
C ALA A 87 -0.48 13.13 8.86
N VAL A 88 -0.28 11.91 9.34
CA VAL A 88 -1.00 11.35 10.50
C VAL A 88 -0.28 11.67 11.83
N GLY A 89 1.02 11.94 11.79
CA GLY A 89 1.83 12.23 12.98
C GLY A 89 2.23 10.99 13.79
N VAL A 90 2.08 9.79 13.22
CA VAL A 90 2.47 8.52 13.85
C VAL A 90 3.33 7.69 12.88
N PRO A 91 4.10 6.71 13.36
CA PRO A 91 4.89 5.85 12.49
C PRO A 91 4.03 5.06 11.50
N VAL A 92 4.51 4.98 10.25
CA VAL A 92 3.93 4.14 9.19
C VAL A 92 5.04 3.33 8.55
N PHE A 93 4.80 2.05 8.31
CA PHE A 93 5.80 1.09 7.88
C PHE A 93 5.39 0.40 6.57
N ALA A 94 6.34 0.20 5.66
CA ALA A 94 6.11 -0.67 4.52
C ALA A 94 6.09 -2.14 4.99
N LEU A 95 5.18 -2.96 4.46
CA LEU A 95 5.09 -4.40 4.79
C LEU A 95 6.44 -5.11 4.65
N HIS A 96 7.16 -4.82 3.56
CA HIS A 96 8.47 -5.38 3.30
C HIS A 96 9.46 -5.13 4.45
N ASP A 97 9.40 -3.94 5.07
CA ASP A 97 10.29 -3.57 6.16
C ASP A 97 9.89 -4.27 7.47
N LEU A 98 8.59 -4.45 7.72
CA LEU A 98 8.10 -5.25 8.85
C LEU A 98 8.50 -6.72 8.75
N ILE A 99 8.44 -7.31 7.54
CA ILE A 99 8.87 -8.70 7.30
C ILE A 99 10.39 -8.84 7.55
N LEU A 100 11.20 -7.88 7.11
CA LEU A 100 12.63 -7.89 7.36
C LEU A 100 12.97 -7.71 8.85
N ALA A 101 12.27 -6.81 9.55
CA ALA A 101 12.44 -6.62 10.99
C ALA A 101 12.06 -7.88 11.77
N GLY A 102 10.91 -8.49 11.50
CA GLY A 102 10.47 -9.73 12.16
C GLY A 102 11.32 -10.96 11.83
N ARG A 103 12.13 -10.91 10.77
CA ARG A 103 13.14 -11.94 10.47
C ARG A 103 14.45 -11.76 11.23
N SER A 104 14.67 -10.60 11.86
CA SER A 104 15.90 -10.26 12.58
C SER A 104 15.88 -10.65 14.07
N ASP A 105 14.74 -11.14 14.57
CA ASP A 105 14.54 -11.67 15.93
C ASP A 105 14.82 -13.19 16.06
N TRP A 106 15.63 -13.77 15.17
CA TRP A 106 16.03 -15.20 15.18
C TRP A 106 17.54 -15.40 15.30
#